data_AF-A0A9P0KXY2-F1
#
_entry.id   AF-A0A9P0KXY2-F1
#
_cell.length_a   1.000
_cell.length_b   1.000
_cell.length_c   1.000
_cell.angle_alpha   90.00
_cell.angle_beta   90.00
_cell.angle_gamma   90.00
#
_symmetry.space_group_name_H-M   'P 1'
#
loop_
_entity.id
_entity.type
_entity.pdbx_description
1 polymer ?
#
loop_
_entity_poly.entity_id
_entity_poly.type
_entity_poly.pdbx_seq_one_letter_code
_entity_poly.pdbx_strand_id
1 'polypeptide(L)'
;MDQPPKIQADVDNLVDIMKTTFNRAAISAIVEASRMQYKSSLWYEMRYGRITASKAHEVSVCHTPDGSLVATIMGAKIPDIIAIKRGRSLELSVRKTVSTTLNKKIIYDRTHVIDYIP
;
A
#
# COMPACT_ATOMS: atom_id res chain seq x y z
N MET A 1 -32.52 1.83 -4.82
CA MET A 1 -32.89 2.41 -3.51
C MET A 1 -32.07 3.67 -3.38
N ASP A 2 -32.66 4.81 -3.72
CA ASP A 2 -31.98 6.10 -3.57
C ASP A 2 -31.80 6.39 -2.08
N GLN A 3 -30.57 6.69 -1.69
CA GLN A 3 -30.27 7.11 -0.32
C GLN A 3 -31.00 8.43 -0.05
N PRO A 4 -31.55 8.65 1.17
CA PRO A 4 -32.22 9.89 1.49
C PRO A 4 -31.27 11.08 1.27
N PRO A 5 -31.75 12.23 0.79
CA PRO A 5 -30.94 13.31 0.20
C PRO A 5 -29.82 13.85 1.10
N LYS A 6 -29.96 13.72 2.42
CA LYS A 6 -28.93 14.10 3.40
C LYS A 6 -27.72 13.16 3.39
N ILE A 7 -27.94 11.85 3.25
CA ILE A 7 -26.87 10.84 3.25
C ILE A 7 -26.02 10.98 1.99
N GLN A 8 -26.65 11.25 0.84
CA GLN A 8 -25.91 11.43 -0.41
C GLN A 8 -24.96 12.65 -0.34
N ALA A 9 -25.44 13.77 0.18
CA ALA A 9 -24.62 14.97 0.36
C ALA A 9 -23.43 14.73 1.31
N ASP A 10 -23.63 13.97 2.40
CA ASP A 10 -22.56 13.62 3.34
C ASP A 10 -21.49 12.72 2.68
N VAL A 11 -21.92 11.76 1.84
CA VAL A 11 -21.02 10.89 1.07
C VAL A 11 -20.19 11.70 0.08
N ASP A 12 -20.83 12.59 -0.67
CA ASP A 12 -20.14 13.41 -1.67
C ASP A 12 -19.13 14.35 -1.01
N ASN A 13 -19.48 14.94 0.13
CA ASN A 13 -18.56 15.75 0.93
C ASN A 13 -17.35 14.93 1.43
N LEU A 14 -17.57 13.71 1.90
CA LEU A 14 -16.46 12.83 2.32
C LEU A 14 -15.52 12.53 1.14
N VAL A 15 -16.06 12.21 -0.03
CA VAL A 15 -15.26 11.94 -1.23
C VAL A 15 -14.45 13.16 -1.64
N ASP A 16 -15.02 14.37 -1.56
CA ASP A 16 -14.31 15.61 -1.87
C ASP A 16 -13.17 15.89 -0.88
N ILE A 17 -13.41 15.70 0.42
CA ILE A 17 -12.38 15.78 1.47
C ILE A 17 -11.26 14.78 1.20
N MET A 18 -11.58 13.54 0.79
CA MET A 18 -10.57 12.54 0.47
C MET A 18 -9.72 12.93 -0.74
N LYS A 19 -10.34 13.47 -1.80
CA LYS A 19 -9.63 13.93 -3.00
C LYS A 19 -8.67 15.08 -2.70
N THR A 20 -9.11 16.03 -1.88
CA THR A 20 -8.27 17.17 -1.48
C THR A 20 -7.15 16.75 -0.53
N THR A 21 -7.41 15.82 0.38
CA THR A 21 -6.43 15.29 1.34
C THR A 21 -5.38 14.41 0.66
N PHE A 22 -5.78 13.48 -0.20
CA PHE A 22 -4.88 12.58 -0.93
C PHE A 22 -4.41 13.16 -2.27
N ASN A 23 -4.00 14.42 -2.25
CA ASN A 23 -3.38 15.04 -3.41
C ASN A 23 -1.95 14.53 -3.65
N ARG A 24 -1.39 14.82 -4.84
CA ARG A 24 -0.06 14.35 -5.24
C ARG A 24 1.05 14.77 -4.27
N ALA A 25 0.97 15.96 -3.68
CA ALA A 25 1.97 16.45 -2.74
C ALA A 25 1.93 15.66 -1.43
N ALA A 26 0.72 15.44 -0.87
CA ALA A 26 0.53 14.61 0.31
C ALA A 26 1.02 13.18 0.08
N ILE A 27 0.64 12.56 -1.05
CA ILE A 27 1.09 11.21 -1.42
C ILE A 27 2.62 11.15 -1.50
N SER A 28 3.26 12.13 -2.15
CA SER A 28 4.71 12.20 -2.27
C SER A 28 5.40 12.29 -0.89
N ALA A 29 4.87 13.12 0.01
CA ALA A 29 5.40 13.26 1.37
C ALA A 29 5.28 11.94 2.17
N ILE A 30 4.16 11.23 2.03
CA ILE A 30 3.94 9.92 2.66
C ILE A 30 4.92 8.88 2.10
N VAL A 31 5.13 8.85 0.78
CA VAL A 31 6.10 7.95 0.15
C VAL A 31 7.50 8.21 0.69
N GLU A 32 7.91 9.47 0.80
CA GLU A 32 9.21 9.85 1.34
C GLU A 32 9.36 9.39 2.81
N ALA A 33 8.37 9.69 3.66
CA ALA A 33 8.36 9.35 5.08
C ALA A 33 8.29 7.83 5.34
N SER A 34 7.80 7.05 4.37
CA SER A 34 7.62 5.61 4.50
C SER A 34 8.64 4.78 3.71
N ARG A 35 9.67 5.41 3.12
CA ARG A 35 10.72 4.76 2.32
C ARG A 35 11.43 3.57 2.97
N MET A 36 11.57 3.58 4.29
CA MET A 36 12.19 2.49 5.04
C MET A 36 11.26 1.31 5.32
N GLN A 37 10.07 1.30 4.70
CA GLN A 37 9.10 0.20 4.68
C GLN A 37 8.87 -0.39 6.08
N TYR A 38 9.45 -1.56 6.35
CA TYR A 38 9.24 -2.34 7.57
C TYR A 38 9.66 -1.64 8.87
N LYS A 39 10.49 -0.59 8.79
CA LYS A 39 10.90 0.23 9.94
C LYS A 39 10.00 1.44 10.20
N SER A 40 9.10 1.76 9.26
CA SER A 40 8.21 2.92 9.37
C SER A 40 6.85 2.48 9.92
N SER A 41 6.42 3.00 11.06
CA SER A 41 5.07 2.77 11.57
C SER A 41 4.02 3.30 10.59
N LEU A 42 4.28 4.46 10.01
CA LEU A 42 3.45 5.10 8.98
C LEU A 42 3.22 4.18 7.78
N TRP A 43 4.21 3.36 7.37
CA TRP A 43 4.02 2.39 6.30
C TRP A 43 2.95 1.34 6.60
N TYR A 44 2.84 0.90 7.86
CA TYR A 44 1.80 -0.04 8.29
C TYR A 44 0.44 0.64 8.40
N GLU A 45 0.39 1.85 8.98
CA GLU A 45 -0.84 2.64 9.11
C GLU A 45 -1.45 2.93 7.74
N MET A 46 -0.63 3.31 6.75
CA MET A 46 -1.10 3.64 5.41
C MET A 46 -1.58 2.43 4.61
N ARG A 47 -1.37 1.20 5.08
CA ARG A 47 -1.90 -0.03 4.46
C ARG A 47 -3.19 -0.50 5.10
N TYR A 48 -3.58 0.09 6.24
CA TYR A 48 -4.82 -0.24 6.92
C TYR A 48 -6.04 0.08 6.04
N GLY A 49 -6.93 -0.91 5.86
CA GLY A 49 -8.13 -0.75 5.06
C GLY A 49 -7.89 -0.60 3.55
N ARG A 50 -6.66 -0.85 3.05
CA ARG A 50 -6.31 -0.72 1.63
C ARG A 50 -5.92 -2.05 1.02
N ILE A 51 -6.37 -2.28 -0.22
CA ILE A 51 -5.90 -3.41 -1.02
C ILE A 51 -4.46 -3.10 -1.47
N THR A 52 -3.52 -3.94 -1.06
CA THR A 52 -2.11 -3.80 -1.43
C THR A 52 -1.75 -4.73 -2.57
N ALA A 53 -0.70 -4.42 -3.34
CA ALA A 53 -0.30 -5.22 -4.49
C ALA A 53 -0.11 -6.72 -4.17
N SER A 54 0.47 -7.04 -3.01
CA SER A 54 0.65 -8.43 -2.53
C SER A 54 -0.65 -9.17 -2.23
N LYS A 55 -1.79 -8.46 -2.15
CA LYS A 55 -3.13 -9.00 -1.84
C LYS A 55 -4.13 -8.85 -2.99
N ALA A 56 -3.78 -8.15 -4.07
CA ALA A 56 -4.69 -7.87 -5.18
C ALA A 56 -5.27 -9.16 -5.80
N HIS A 57 -4.43 -10.16 -6.04
CA HIS A 57 -4.88 -11.45 -6.59
C HIS A 57 -5.83 -12.18 -5.62
N GLU A 58 -5.49 -12.24 -4.32
CA GLU A 58 -6.35 -12.88 -3.31
C GLU A 58 -7.73 -12.22 -3.26
N VAL A 59 -7.79 -10.88 -3.32
CA VAL A 59 -9.04 -10.13 -3.35
C VAL A 59 -9.85 -10.41 -4.62
N SER A 60 -9.21 -10.60 -5.78
CA SER A 60 -9.94 -10.87 -7.03
C SER A 60 -10.61 -12.25 -7.09
N VAL A 61 -10.14 -13.22 -6.29
CA VAL A 61 -10.62 -14.62 -6.35
C VAL A 61 -11.35 -15.07 -5.09
N CYS A 62 -11.17 -14.38 -3.96
CA CYS A 62 -11.84 -14.69 -2.71
C CYS A 62 -13.25 -14.09 -2.69
N HIS A 63 -14.26 -14.95 -2.59
CA HIS A 63 -15.67 -14.54 -2.52
C HIS A 63 -16.23 -14.59 -1.09
N THR A 64 -15.40 -14.98 -0.11
CA THR A 64 -15.83 -15.07 1.29
C THR A 64 -15.99 -13.67 1.86
N PRO A 65 -17.19 -13.31 2.37
CA PRO A 65 -17.49 -11.95 2.81
C PRO A 65 -16.75 -11.52 4.09
N ASP A 66 -16.34 -12.49 4.91
CA ASP A 66 -15.56 -12.26 6.13
C ASP A 66 -14.52 -13.38 6.30
N GLY A 67 -13.43 -13.09 7.01
CA GLY A 67 -12.38 -14.06 7.29
C GLY A 67 -10.98 -13.44 7.29
N SER A 68 -9.97 -14.30 7.12
CA SER A 68 -8.57 -13.91 7.27
C SER A 68 -8.11 -12.84 6.26
N LEU A 69 -8.65 -12.84 5.04
CA LEU A 69 -8.32 -11.83 4.03
C LEU A 69 -8.82 -10.44 4.45
N VAL A 70 -10.09 -10.33 4.83
CA VAL A 70 -10.70 -9.09 5.32
C VAL A 70 -9.98 -8.62 6.58
N ALA A 71 -9.74 -9.51 7.54
CA ALA A 71 -8.98 -9.20 8.75
C ALA A 71 -7.58 -8.66 8.42
N THR A 72 -6.87 -9.26 7.46
CA THR A 72 -5.53 -8.81 7.04
C THR A 72 -5.56 -7.43 6.38
N ILE A 73 -6.56 -7.15 5.54
CA ILE A 73 -6.76 -5.82 4.94
C ILE A 73 -7.06 -4.79 6.04
N MET A 74 -7.83 -5.17 7.05
CA MET A 74 -8.13 -4.38 8.24
C MET A 74 -7.00 -4.42 9.29
N GLY A 75 -5.76 -4.72 8.88
CA GLY A 75 -4.58 -4.55 9.74
C GLY A 75 -4.29 -5.69 10.71
N ALA A 76 -4.88 -6.88 10.53
CA ALA A 76 -4.50 -8.05 11.32
C ALA A 76 -2.99 -8.33 11.18
N LYS A 77 -2.34 -8.55 12.32
CA LYS A 77 -0.90 -8.74 12.39
C LYS A 77 -0.51 -10.09 11.81
N ILE A 78 0.28 -10.06 10.75
CA ILE A 78 0.92 -11.27 10.21
C ILE A 78 2.16 -11.58 11.08
N PRO A 79 2.30 -12.82 11.59
CA PRO A 79 3.48 -13.20 12.35
C PRO A 79 4.74 -13.13 11.49
N ASP A 80 5.83 -12.73 12.12
CA ASP A 80 7.12 -12.59 11.45
C ASP A 80 7.79 -13.96 11.23
N ILE A 81 7.43 -14.60 10.11
CA ILE A 81 7.94 -15.91 9.73
C ILE A 81 9.35 -15.85 9.14
N ILE A 82 10.05 -16.98 9.12
CA ILE A 82 11.44 -17.12 8.64
C ILE A 82 11.62 -16.52 7.24
N ALA A 83 10.64 -16.72 6.35
CA ALA A 83 10.67 -16.17 5.00
C ALA A 83 10.67 -14.62 4.98
N ILE A 84 9.88 -13.97 5.83
CA ILE A 84 9.80 -12.49 5.93
C ILE A 84 11.12 -11.93 6.51
N LYS A 85 11.67 -12.58 7.54
CA LYS A 85 12.98 -12.22 8.11
C LYS A 85 14.08 -12.32 7.07
N ARG A 86 14.15 -13.46 6.37
CA ARG A 86 15.13 -13.69 5.30
C ARG A 86 15.00 -12.66 4.17
N GLY A 87 13.77 -12.34 3.75
CA GLY A 87 13.51 -11.31 2.75
C GLY A 87 14.11 -9.96 3.15
N ARG A 88 13.83 -9.49 4.37
CA ARG A 88 14.38 -8.23 4.90
C ARG A 88 15.91 -8.23 5.00
N SER A 89 16.52 -9.34 5.38
CA SER A 89 17.99 -9.45 5.45
C SER A 89 18.66 -9.44 4.08
N LEU A 90 18.04 -10.05 3.07
CA LEU A 90 18.64 -10.23 1.75
C LEU A 90 18.32 -9.11 0.75
N GLU A 91 17.26 -8.34 0.96
CA GLU A 91 16.79 -7.29 0.03
C GLU A 91 17.93 -6.36 -0.44
N LEU A 92 18.76 -5.88 0.48
CA LEU A 92 19.86 -4.99 0.16
C LEU A 92 20.95 -5.67 -0.69
N SER A 93 21.25 -6.94 -0.38
CA SER A 93 22.25 -7.72 -1.11
C SER A 93 21.78 -8.02 -2.53
N VAL A 94 20.55 -8.54 -2.67
CA VAL A 94 19.93 -8.83 -3.95
C VAL A 94 19.87 -7.58 -4.83
N ARG A 95 19.46 -6.43 -4.29
CA ARG A 95 19.43 -5.17 -5.04
C ARG A 95 20.79 -4.79 -5.61
N LYS A 96 21.86 -4.90 -4.80
CA LYS A 96 23.23 -4.62 -5.24
C LYS A 96 23.63 -5.56 -6.37
N THR A 97 23.42 -6.86 -6.19
CA THR A 97 23.76 -7.88 -7.19
C THR A 97 23.01 -7.65 -8.50
N VAL A 98 21.70 -7.40 -8.46
CA VAL A 98 20.89 -7.14 -9.67
C VAL A 98 21.32 -5.83 -10.34
N SER A 99 21.62 -4.78 -9.56
CA SER A 99 22.08 -3.49 -10.10
C SER A 99 23.40 -3.64 -10.86
N THR A 100 24.35 -4.40 -10.32
CA THR A 100 25.63 -4.72 -10.98
C THR A 100 25.42 -5.62 -12.20
N THR A 101 24.62 -6.67 -12.08
CA THR A 101 24.41 -7.66 -13.16
C THR A 101 23.72 -7.04 -14.37
N LEU A 102 22.74 -6.16 -14.15
CA LEU A 102 22.01 -5.50 -15.22
C LEU A 102 22.67 -4.20 -15.69
N ASN A 103 23.78 -3.78 -15.06
CA ASN A 103 24.40 -2.48 -15.23
C ASN A 103 23.39 -1.32 -15.17
N LYS A 104 22.41 -1.42 -14.27
CA LYS A 104 21.30 -0.46 -14.11
C LYS A 104 21.22 -0.05 -12.65
N LYS A 105 21.05 1.25 -12.40
CA LYS A 105 20.91 1.78 -11.04
C LYS A 105 19.52 1.45 -10.49
N ILE A 106 19.45 0.59 -9.48
CA ILE A 106 18.21 0.29 -8.76
C ILE A 106 18.17 1.12 -7.48
N ILE A 107 17.43 2.22 -7.52
CA ILE A 107 17.22 3.10 -6.35
C ILE A 107 16.02 2.64 -5.53
N TYR A 108 16.04 2.91 -4.22
CA TYR A 108 14.79 2.98 -3.45
C TYR A 108 13.93 4.07 -4.08
N ASP A 109 12.66 3.76 -4.31
CA ASP A 109 11.72 4.60 -5.07
C ASP A 109 11.92 6.10 -4.77
N ARG A 110 12.58 6.77 -5.72
CA ARG A 110 12.46 8.20 -5.92
C ARG A 110 11.41 8.34 -7.00
N THR A 111 10.18 8.58 -6.58
CA THR A 111 9.11 9.11 -7.43
C THR A 111 9.06 8.45 -8.80
N HIS A 112 8.50 7.24 -8.88
CA HIS A 112 7.50 7.01 -9.92
C HIS A 112 6.17 6.92 -9.19
N VAL A 113 5.61 8.10 -8.89
CA VAL A 113 4.19 8.25 -8.59
C VAL A 113 3.48 7.74 -9.83
N ILE A 114 3.22 6.43 -9.88
CA ILE A 114 2.13 5.79 -10.60
C ILE A 114 1.74 6.57 -11.86
N ASP A 115 2.65 6.61 -12.84
CA ASP A 115 2.28 6.84 -14.23
C ASP A 115 1.60 5.56 -14.73
N TYR A 116 0.47 5.18 -14.12
CA TYR A 116 -0.41 4.08 -14.55
C TYR A 116 -1.65 4.08 -13.65
N ILE A 117 -2.69 4.83 -14.04
CA ILE A 117 -4.05 4.35 -14.29
C ILE A 117 -4.67 5.36 -15.31
N PRO A 118 -5.24 4.91 -16.45
CA PRO A 118 -5.98 5.79 -17.37
C PRO A 118 -7.23 6.40 -16.73
#